data_AF-A0A958Q355-F1
#
_entry.id   AF-A0A958Q355-F1
#
_cell.length_a   1.000
_cell.length_b   1.000
_cell.length_c   1.000
_cell.angle_alpha   90.00
_cell.angle_beta   90.00
_cell.angle_gamma   90.00
#
_symmetry.space_group_name_H-M   'P 1'
#
loop_
_entity.id
_entity.type
_entity.pdbx_description
1 polymer ?
#
loop_
_entity_poly.entity_id
_entity_poly.type
_entity_poly.pdbx_seq_one_letter_code
_entity_poly.pdbx_strand_id
1 'polypeptide(L)'
;MIDPTELRNHLSFSYEQLEELNIEAKEKQARYTDEDELREHYLKYLHDEKRLKAVTICFSDIEGKLHMLDYDKKFLLDSYDNLTFDGSSVRGFTQVNASD
;
A
#
# COMPACT_ATOMS: atom_id res chain seq x y z
N MET A 1 -32.92 -19.66 6.61
CA MET A 1 -32.72 -18.36 7.27
C MET A 1 -31.28 -17.98 7.01
N ILE A 2 -31.04 -16.87 6.30
CA ILE A 2 -29.67 -16.37 6.08
C ILE A 2 -29.33 -15.57 7.34
N ASP A 3 -28.21 -15.91 7.97
CA ASP A 3 -27.71 -15.22 9.15
C ASP A 3 -27.36 -13.77 8.74
N PRO A 4 -27.91 -12.72 9.38
CA PRO A 4 -27.66 -11.33 8.98
C PRO A 4 -26.17 -10.95 9.06
N THR A 5 -25.38 -11.74 9.78
CA THR A 5 -23.92 -11.66 9.87
C THR A 5 -23.21 -12.07 8.57
N GLU A 6 -23.77 -13.00 7.79
CA GLU A 6 -23.22 -13.40 6.49
C GLU A 6 -23.32 -12.30 5.42
N LEU A 7 -24.28 -11.39 5.56
CA LEU A 7 -24.44 -10.23 4.66
C LEU A 7 -23.41 -9.12 4.94
N ARG A 8 -22.63 -9.23 6.02
CA ARG A 8 -21.65 -8.23 6.47
C ARG A 8 -20.26 -8.86 6.64
N ASN A 9 -19.75 -9.46 5.57
CA ASN A 9 -18.36 -9.96 5.54
C ASN A 9 -17.39 -8.79 5.34
N HIS A 10 -17.16 -8.02 6.41
CA HIS A 10 -16.18 -6.94 6.44
C HIS A 10 -14.80 -7.48 6.79
N LEU A 11 -13.77 -7.02 6.09
CA LEU A 11 -12.39 -7.21 6.50
C LEU A 11 -12.09 -6.22 7.63
N SER A 12 -11.87 -6.73 8.84
CA SER A 12 -11.42 -5.96 10.00
C SER A 12 -10.27 -6.70 10.67
N PHE A 13 -9.19 -5.99 10.98
CA PHE A 13 -8.10 -6.52 11.79
C PHE A 13 -8.28 -6.12 13.25
N SER A 14 -7.96 -7.02 14.18
CA SER A 14 -7.78 -6.63 15.59
C SER A 14 -6.51 -5.78 15.75
N TYR A 15 -6.40 -5.04 16.85
CA TYR A 15 -5.17 -4.29 17.15
C TYR A 15 -3.93 -5.19 17.23
N GLU A 16 -4.08 -6.38 17.80
CA GLU A 16 -3.02 -7.38 17.89
C GLU A 16 -2.56 -7.85 16.50
N GLN A 17 -3.50 -8.15 15.60
CA GLN A 17 -3.18 -8.50 14.22
C GLN A 17 -2.48 -7.36 13.48
N LEU A 18 -2.93 -6.11 13.69
CA LEU A 18 -2.28 -4.93 13.11
C LEU A 18 -0.85 -4.75 13.64
N GLU A 19 -0.64 -4.99 14.93
CA GLU A 19 0.69 -4.92 15.56
C GLU A 19 1.63 -5.97 14.96
N GLU A 20 1.20 -7.23 14.86
CA GLU A 20 1.98 -8.31 14.26
C GLU A 20 2.41 -7.97 12.82
N LEU A 21 1.47 -7.53 11.98
CA LEU A 21 1.74 -7.15 10.58
C LEU A 21 2.72 -5.96 10.50
N ASN A 22 2.60 -4.97 11.38
CA ASN A 22 3.48 -3.82 11.42
C ASN A 22 4.90 -4.19 11.87
N ILE A 23 5.03 -5.10 12.85
CA ILE A 23 6.33 -5.60 13.30
C ILE A 23 7.00 -6.39 12.17
N GLU A 24 6.27 -7.29 11.50
CA GLU A 24 6.79 -8.04 10.36
C GLU A 24 7.30 -7.13 9.24
N ALA A 25 6.53 -6.08 8.90
CA ALA A 25 6.93 -5.10 7.90
C ALA A 25 8.21 -4.33 8.31
N LYS A 26 8.32 -3.94 9.58
CA LYS A 26 9.54 -3.28 10.11
C LYS A 26 10.75 -4.19 10.10
N GLU A 27 10.56 -5.47 10.39
CA GLU A 27 11.65 -6.45 10.34
C GLU A 27 12.18 -6.67 8.92
N LYS A 28 11.27 -6.77 7.93
CA LYS A 28 11.62 -6.84 6.51
C LYS A 28 12.47 -5.64 6.08
N GLN A 29 12.06 -4.44 6.50
CA GLN A 29 12.84 -3.22 6.29
C GLN A 29 14.22 -3.29 6.98
N ALA A 30 14.26 -3.69 8.25
CA ALA A 30 15.50 -3.74 9.04
C ALA A 30 16.53 -4.74 8.48
N ARG A 31 16.07 -5.79 7.82
CA ARG A 31 16.91 -6.81 7.17
C ARG A 31 17.33 -6.45 5.76
N TYR A 32 16.91 -5.30 5.22
CA TYR A 32 17.12 -4.93 3.82
C TYR A 32 16.65 -6.03 2.87
N THR A 33 15.46 -6.59 3.13
CA THR A 33 14.87 -7.58 2.23
C THR A 33 14.80 -7.04 0.81
N ASP A 34 15.10 -7.90 -0.16
CA ASP A 34 15.15 -7.55 -1.57
C ASP A 34 13.82 -6.95 -2.06
N GLU A 35 13.91 -5.95 -2.93
CA GLU A 35 12.75 -5.21 -3.42
C GLU A 35 11.80 -6.10 -4.23
N ASP A 36 12.32 -7.05 -5.00
CA ASP A 36 11.49 -7.97 -5.80
C ASP A 36 10.76 -8.96 -4.90
N GLU A 37 11.42 -9.43 -3.83
CA GLU A 37 10.80 -10.30 -2.83
C GLU A 37 9.65 -9.57 -2.10
N LEU A 38 9.87 -8.33 -1.67
CA LEU A 38 8.82 -7.52 -1.03
C LEU A 38 7.67 -7.25 -1.99
N ARG A 39 7.98 -6.88 -3.23
CA ARG A 39 7.00 -6.60 -4.28
C ARG A 39 6.13 -7.83 -4.54
N GLU A 40 6.71 -9.00 -4.76
CA GLU A 40 5.95 -10.23 -4.96
C GLU A 40 5.05 -10.55 -3.75
N HIS A 41 5.60 -10.44 -2.53
CA HIS A 41 4.86 -10.70 -1.29
C HIS A 41 3.59 -9.83 -1.17
N TYR A 42 3.72 -8.51 -1.35
CA TYR A 42 2.60 -7.58 -1.20
C TYR A 42 1.61 -7.63 -2.38
N LEU A 43 2.09 -7.80 -3.61
CA LEU A 43 1.22 -7.96 -4.78
C LEU A 43 0.38 -9.23 -4.67
N LYS A 44 1.00 -10.34 -4.23
CA LYS A 44 0.29 -11.59 -3.99
C LYS A 44 -0.78 -11.44 -2.90
N TYR A 45 -0.46 -10.78 -1.80
CA TYR A 45 -1.42 -10.49 -0.73
C TYR A 45 -2.63 -9.69 -1.27
N LEU A 46 -2.38 -8.61 -2.02
CA LEU A 46 -3.44 -7.78 -2.61
C LEU A 46 -4.27 -8.55 -3.66
N HIS A 47 -3.62 -9.40 -4.44
CA HIS A 47 -4.29 -10.26 -5.41
C HIS A 47 -5.25 -11.24 -4.72
N ASP A 48 -4.76 -11.96 -3.70
CA ASP A 48 -5.48 -13.04 -3.04
C ASP A 48 -6.61 -12.54 -2.13
N GLU A 49 -6.47 -11.33 -1.56
CA GLU A 49 -7.49 -10.74 -0.69
C GLU A 49 -8.68 -10.17 -1.50
N LYS A 50 -9.74 -10.97 -1.67
CA LYS A 50 -10.93 -10.62 -2.47
C LYS A 50 -11.83 -9.56 -1.82
N ARG A 51 -11.71 -9.36 -0.50
CA ARG A 51 -12.53 -8.40 0.26
C ARG A 51 -12.06 -6.96 0.04
N LEU A 52 -10.78 -6.76 -0.28
CA LEU A 52 -10.24 -5.44 -0.64
C LEU A 52 -10.68 -5.03 -2.04
N LYS A 53 -11.15 -3.79 -2.18
CA LYS A 53 -11.61 -3.19 -3.46
C LYS A 53 -10.79 -1.99 -3.88
N ALA A 54 -10.35 -1.21 -2.91
CA ALA A 54 -9.51 -0.05 -3.10
C ALA A 54 -8.34 -0.11 -2.12
N VAL A 55 -7.26 0.60 -2.46
CA VAL A 55 -6.06 0.74 -1.65
C VAL A 55 -5.75 2.23 -1.55
N THR A 56 -5.60 2.73 -0.32
CA THR A 56 -5.09 4.07 -0.07
C THR A 56 -3.61 3.97 0.27
N ILE A 57 -2.77 4.62 -0.53
CA ILE A 57 -1.33 4.73 -0.28
C ILE A 57 -1.09 6.03 0.48
N CYS A 58 -0.50 5.93 1.66
CA CYS A 58 -0.20 7.07 2.52
C CYS A 58 1.31 7.19 2.74
N PHE A 59 1.85 8.39 2.58
CA PHE A 59 3.26 8.67 2.89
C PHE A 59 3.41 10.14 3.31
N SER A 60 4.47 10.43 4.06
CA SER A 60 4.79 11.79 4.46
C SER A 60 5.94 12.34 3.64
N ASP A 61 5.87 13.61 3.26
CA ASP A 61 7.01 14.32 2.69
C ASP A 61 8.03 14.75 3.76
N ILE A 62 9.16 15.31 3.29
CA ILE A 62 10.23 15.77 4.17
C ILE A 62 9.78 16.90 5.12
N GLU A 63 8.71 17.63 4.76
CA GLU A 63 8.11 18.67 5.61
C GLU A 63 7.10 18.06 6.59
N GLY A 64 6.87 16.75 6.53
CA GLY A 64 5.94 16.00 7.38
C GLY A 64 4.49 16.07 6.92
N LYS A 65 4.19 16.56 5.71
CA LYS A 65 2.81 16.55 5.20
C LYS A 65 2.43 15.15 4.74
N LEU A 66 1.30 14.67 5.25
CA LEU A 66 0.73 13.39 4.85
C LEU A 66 0.02 13.54 3.50
N HIS A 67 0.48 12.77 2.53
CA HIS A 67 -0.15 12.60 1.22
C HIS A 67 -0.91 11.28 1.20
N MET A 68 -2.07 11.27 0.55
CA MET A 68 -2.94 10.11 0.41
C MET A 68 -3.35 9.96 -1.05
N LEU A 69 -3.22 8.74 -1.58
CA LEU A 69 -3.59 8.40 -2.96
C LEU A 69 -4.52 7.19 -2.94
N ASP A 70 -5.72 7.35 -3.48
CA ASP A 70 -6.71 6.29 -3.57
C ASP A 70 -6.64 5.60 -4.93
N TYR A 71 -6.46 4.28 -4.93
CA TYR A 71 -6.44 3.44 -6.12
C TYR A 71 -7.52 2.38 -6.06
N ASP A 72 -8.15 2.09 -7.20
CA ASP A 72 -8.83 0.81 -7.37
C ASP A 72 -7.80 -0.32 -7.35
N LYS A 73 -8.09 -1.40 -6.61
CA LYS A 73 -7.16 -2.50 -6.42
C LYS A 73 -6.78 -3.19 -7.74
N LYS A 74 -7.71 -3.32 -8.68
CA LYS A 74 -7.44 -3.97 -9.97
C LYS A 74 -6.51 -3.10 -10.80
N PHE A 75 -6.79 -1.80 -10.84
CA PHE A 75 -5.92 -0.85 -11.52
C PHE A 75 -4.50 -0.87 -10.92
N LEU A 76 -4.40 -0.90 -9.59
CA LEU A 76 -3.11 -1.00 -8.90
C LEU A 76 -2.35 -2.28 -9.30
N LEU A 77 -3.01 -3.44 -9.29
CA LEU A 77 -2.39 -4.72 -9.65
C LEU A 77 -2.00 -4.81 -11.14
N ASP A 78 -2.74 -4.16 -12.03
CA ASP A 78 -2.46 -4.16 -13.48
C ASP A 78 -1.40 -3.12 -13.87
N SER A 79 -1.20 -2.07 -13.07
CA SER A 79 -0.38 -0.91 -13.44
C SER A 79 0.58 -0.45 -12.34
N TYR A 80 0.99 -1.35 -11.42
CA TYR A 80 1.87 -0.98 -10.31
C TYR A 80 3.23 -0.42 -10.76
N ASP A 81 3.76 -0.90 -11.89
CA ASP A 81 5.02 -0.42 -12.48
C ASP A 81 4.91 0.97 -13.12
N ASN A 82 3.68 1.44 -13.39
CA ASN A 82 3.38 2.69 -14.08
C ASN A 82 2.54 3.64 -13.21
N LEU A 83 2.58 3.47 -11.89
CA LEU A 83 2.03 4.46 -10.98
C LEU A 83 2.94 5.69 -11.02
N THR A 84 2.71 6.57 -11.98
CA THR A 84 3.39 7.88 -12.04
C THR A 84 2.95 8.71 -10.85
N PHE A 85 3.71 8.61 -9.78
CA PHE A 85 3.75 9.66 -8.78
C PHE A 85 4.68 10.75 -9.32
N ASP A 86 4.09 11.83 -9.81
CA ASP A 86 4.85 13.00 -10.21
C ASP A 86 5.36 13.71 -8.95
N GLY A 87 6.54 13.29 -8.46
CA GLY A 87 7.21 13.85 -7.29
C GLY A 87 7.56 15.33 -7.42
N SER A 88 7.31 15.98 -8.56
CA SER A 88 7.35 17.44 -8.69
C SER A 88 6.15 18.13 -8.02
N SER A 89 5.03 17.43 -7.85
CA SER A 89 3.82 17.94 -7.21
C SER A 89 3.90 17.93 -5.68
N VAL A 90 4.85 17.19 -5.10
CA VAL A 90 5.09 17.16 -3.64
C VAL A 90 6.43 17.81 -3.32
N ARG A 91 6.37 18.93 -2.59
CA ARG A 91 7.56 19.69 -2.19
C ARG A 91 8.51 18.79 -1.41
N GLY A 92 9.72 18.62 -1.95
CA GLY A 92 10.83 17.97 -1.25
C GLY A 92 11.08 16.50 -1.56
N PHE A 93 10.37 15.89 -2.51
CA PHE A 93 10.70 14.53 -3.00
C PHE A 93 11.66 14.50 -4.19
N THR A 94 11.90 15.62 -4.88
CA THR A 94 12.91 15.72 -5.95
C THR A 94 13.64 17.06 -5.94
N GLN A 95 14.97 17.03 -6.15
CA GLN A 95 15.67 18.14 -6.79
C GLN A 95 15.33 18.03 -8.28
N VAL A 96 14.73 19.09 -8.83
CA VAL A 96 14.35 19.17 -10.24
C VAL A 96 15.63 19.08 -11.08
N ASN A 97 15.96 17.90 -11.61
CA ASN A 97 16.86 17.79 -12.74
C ASN A 97 16.01 17.56 -13.97
N ALA A 98 15.72 18.67 -14.64
CA ALA A 98 15.18 18.68 -15.99
C ALA A 98 16.23 18.24 -17.02
N SER A 99 15.74 17.68 -18.14
CA SER A 99 16.40 17.27 -19.41
C SER A 99 16.81 15.80 -19.44
N ASP A 100 16.42 14.98 -20.43
CA ASP A 100 16.00 15.21 -21.83
C ASP A 100 14.59 14.67 -22.13
#